data_AF-A0A7S3HQY6-F1
#
_entry.id   AF-A0A7S3HQY6-F1
#
_cell.length_a   1.000
_cell.length_b   1.000
_cell.length_c   1.000
_cell.angle_alpha   90.00
_cell.angle_beta   90.00
_cell.angle_gamma   90.00
#
_symmetry.space_group_name_H-M   'P 1'
#
loop_
_entity.id
_entity.type
_entity.pdbx_description
1 polymer ?
#
loop_
_entity_poly.entity_id
_entity_poly.type
_entity_poly.pdbx_seq_one_letter_code
_entity_poly.pdbx_strand_id
1 'polypeptide(L)'
;GGRTEYSVPAVAEGQPTSGASLYCFMAILPDSPEVTLMLLAKRNKASIFACDASDVFHSWKSATAGWDTGESTLTNTDVFINVWELVHQKGVYRNFDWTVKVDADAVLVPDRLKSHINALRPPAYRAIYLK
;
A
#
# COMPACT_ATOMS: atom_id res chain seq x y z
N GLY A 1 -13.36 -5.94 9.56
CA GLY A 1 -11.95 -6.34 9.72
C GLY A 1 -11.89 -7.62 10.51
N GLY A 2 -11.27 -8.67 9.98
CA GLY A 2 -11.11 -9.94 10.69
C GLY A 2 -10.27 -9.73 11.94
N ARG A 3 -10.78 -10.13 13.11
CA ARG A 3 -10.09 -10.02 14.40
C ARG A 3 -9.10 -11.18 14.64
N THR A 4 -8.90 -12.04 13.64
CA THR A 4 -8.11 -13.26 13.74
C THR A 4 -7.18 -13.36 12.54
N GLU A 5 -5.88 -13.21 12.79
CA GLU A 5 -4.83 -13.45 11.81
C GLU A 5 -4.52 -14.96 11.79
N TYR A 6 -4.29 -15.54 10.62
CA TYR A 6 -3.78 -16.90 10.48
C TYR A 6 -2.76 -16.96 9.34
N SER A 7 -1.77 -17.83 9.48
CA SER A 7 -0.75 -18.01 8.45
C SER A 7 -1.33 -18.76 7.25
N VAL A 8 -0.97 -18.31 6.05
CA VAL A 8 -1.29 -19.00 4.79
C VAL A 8 0.00 -19.63 4.27
N PRO A 9 0.08 -20.97 4.17
CA PRO A 9 1.28 -21.62 3.66
C PRO A 9 1.46 -21.37 2.16
N ALA A 10 2.70 -21.49 1.71
CA ALA A 10 3.04 -21.52 0.28
C ALA A 10 2.30 -22.66 -0.43
N VAL A 11 1.92 -22.44 -1.69
CA VAL A 11 1.30 -23.51 -2.49
C VAL A 11 2.33 -24.52 -2.97
N ALA A 12 1.91 -25.79 -2.99
CA ALA A 12 2.70 -26.89 -3.53
C ALA A 12 3.09 -26.66 -5.00
N GLU A 13 4.10 -27.39 -5.48
CA GLU A 13 4.48 -27.38 -6.89
C GLU A 13 3.30 -27.80 -7.79
N GLY A 14 3.18 -27.16 -8.96
CA GLY A 14 2.10 -27.40 -9.91
C GLY A 14 0.74 -26.77 -9.55
N GLN A 15 0.58 -26.19 -8.35
CA GLN A 15 -0.63 -25.46 -7.96
C GLN A 15 -0.57 -23.99 -8.38
N PRO A 16 -1.72 -23.34 -8.66
CA PRO A 16 -1.76 -21.95 -9.11
C PRO A 16 -1.31 -20.98 -8.01
N THR A 17 -0.31 -20.16 -8.32
CA THR A 17 0.16 -19.05 -7.48
C THR A 17 -0.48 -17.74 -7.91
N SER A 18 -0.60 -16.78 -7.00
CA SER A 18 -0.86 -15.39 -7.37
C SER A 18 0.25 -14.87 -8.28
N GLY A 19 -0.08 -13.96 -9.20
CA GLY A 19 0.94 -13.22 -9.94
C GLY A 19 1.65 -12.19 -9.05
N ALA A 20 2.45 -11.34 -9.68
CA ALA A 20 3.25 -10.32 -9.01
C ALA A 20 3.10 -8.92 -9.63
N SER A 21 2.06 -8.68 -10.43
CA SER A 21 1.76 -7.32 -10.91
C SER A 21 1.33 -6.43 -9.73
N LEU A 22 1.86 -5.22 -9.68
CA LEU A 22 1.72 -4.30 -8.56
C LEU A 22 0.97 -3.04 -8.98
N TYR A 23 -0.15 -2.79 -8.33
CA TYR A 23 -0.74 -1.45 -8.24
C TYR A 23 -0.29 -0.80 -6.93
N CYS A 24 0.41 0.33 -7.05
CA CYS A 24 1.00 1.02 -5.90
C CYS A 24 0.37 2.39 -5.70
N PHE A 25 0.08 2.76 -4.46
CA PHE A 25 -0.43 4.10 -4.18
C PHE A 25 0.24 4.74 -2.97
N MET A 26 0.25 6.08 -2.98
CA MET A 26 0.66 6.92 -1.87
C MET A 26 -0.50 7.80 -1.44
N ALA A 27 -0.62 8.05 -0.13
CA ALA A 27 -1.41 9.13 0.43
C ALA A 27 -0.45 10.27 0.79
N ILE A 28 -0.67 11.47 0.26
CA ILE A 28 0.19 12.63 0.46
C ILE A 28 -0.62 13.75 1.11
N LEU A 29 -0.08 14.30 2.20
CA LEU A 29 -0.62 15.50 2.82
C LEU A 29 -0.20 16.74 1.99
N PRO A 30 -1.17 17.50 1.43
CA PRO A 30 -0.86 18.74 0.72
C PRO A 30 -0.11 19.74 1.59
N ASP A 31 0.71 20.59 0.94
CA ASP A 31 1.51 21.64 1.60
C ASP A 31 2.44 21.13 2.71
N SER A 32 2.94 19.90 2.56
CA SER A 32 3.87 19.25 3.47
C SER A 32 5.15 18.79 2.74
N PRO A 33 6.24 18.46 3.49
CA PRO A 33 7.45 17.88 2.90
C PRO A 33 7.22 16.61 2.08
N GLU A 34 6.13 15.88 2.32
CA GLU A 34 5.74 14.68 1.57
C GLU A 34 5.58 14.96 0.08
N VAL A 35 5.11 16.15 -0.29
CA VAL A 35 4.96 16.56 -1.69
C VAL A 35 6.32 16.58 -2.39
N THR A 36 7.36 17.11 -1.73
CA THR A 36 8.72 17.16 -2.29
C THR A 36 9.29 15.76 -2.48
N LEU A 37 9.08 14.87 -1.51
CA LEU A 37 9.53 13.47 -1.60
C LEU A 37 8.82 12.72 -2.72
N MET A 38 7.49 12.88 -2.84
CA MET A 38 6.71 12.33 -3.94
C MET A 38 7.19 12.85 -5.29
N LEU A 39 7.43 14.16 -5.43
CA LEU A 39 7.95 14.74 -6.68
C LEU A 39 9.35 14.22 -7.02
N LEU A 40 10.21 14.02 -6.02
CA LEU A 40 11.52 13.42 -6.22
C LEU A 40 11.41 11.97 -6.70
N ALA A 41 10.55 11.16 -6.07
CA ALA A 41 10.29 9.80 -6.52
C ALA A 41 9.73 9.77 -7.95
N LYS A 42 8.80 10.67 -8.28
CA LYS A 42 8.21 10.80 -9.62
C LYS A 42 9.25 11.17 -10.67
N ARG A 43 10.09 12.17 -10.39
CA ARG A 43 11.17 12.61 -11.30
C ARG A 43 12.14 11.49 -11.62
N ASN A 44 12.44 10.65 -10.64
CA ASN A 44 13.36 9.52 -10.80
C ASN A 44 12.69 8.23 -11.30
N LYS A 45 11.37 8.25 -11.55
CA LYS A 45 10.57 7.04 -11.85
C LYS A 45 10.83 5.92 -10.83
N ALA A 46 10.85 6.30 -9.55
CA ALA A 46 11.20 5.44 -8.43
C ALA A 46 10.03 5.24 -7.47
N SER A 47 10.19 4.34 -6.49
CA SER A 47 9.14 3.99 -5.52
C SER A 47 7.85 3.55 -6.25
N ILE A 48 6.68 4.08 -5.87
CA ILE A 48 5.41 3.73 -6.53
C ILE A 48 5.40 3.97 -8.04
N PHE A 49 6.19 4.95 -8.52
CA PHE A 49 6.23 5.31 -9.94
C PHE A 49 7.01 4.31 -10.80
N ALA A 50 7.62 3.29 -10.19
CA ALA A 50 8.20 2.13 -10.86
C ALA A 50 7.28 0.90 -10.86
N CYS A 51 6.10 0.96 -10.24
CA CYS A 51 5.13 -0.13 -10.28
C CYS A 51 4.40 -0.21 -11.64
N ASP A 52 3.66 -1.30 -11.87
CA ASP A 52 2.94 -1.53 -13.12
C ASP A 52 1.79 -0.51 -13.33
N ALA A 53 1.18 -0.06 -12.23
CA ALA A 53 0.37 1.14 -12.18
C ALA A 53 0.54 1.85 -10.84
N SER A 54 0.29 3.16 -10.84
CA SER A 54 0.33 3.92 -9.59
C SER A 54 -0.61 5.10 -9.53
N ASP A 55 -0.98 5.47 -8.30
CA ASP A 55 -1.80 6.64 -8.00
C ASP A 55 -1.31 7.38 -6.75
N VAL A 56 -1.55 8.68 -6.73
CA VAL A 56 -1.30 9.55 -5.57
C VAL A 56 -2.64 10.13 -5.13
N PHE A 57 -3.00 9.92 -3.87
CA PHE A 57 -4.21 10.45 -3.25
C PHE A 57 -3.83 11.55 -2.27
N HIS A 58 -4.60 12.64 -2.26
CA HIS A 58 -4.42 13.68 -1.26
C HIS A 58 -5.08 13.24 0.06
N SER A 59 -4.30 13.21 1.13
CA SER A 59 -4.82 13.08 2.48
C SER A 59 -5.18 14.45 3.06
N TRP A 60 -5.89 14.48 4.18
CA TRP A 60 -6.15 15.69 4.96
C TRP A 60 -5.65 15.48 6.39
N LYS A 61 -5.40 16.58 7.10
CA LYS A 61 -5.13 16.51 8.54
C LYS A 61 -6.41 16.08 9.24
N SER A 62 -6.36 14.96 9.95
CA SER A 62 -7.41 14.59 10.90
C SER A 62 -7.42 15.56 12.08
N ALA A 63 -8.56 15.75 12.74
CA ALA A 63 -8.62 16.47 14.00
C ALA A 63 -7.77 15.72 15.04
N THR A 64 -6.91 16.45 15.76
CA THR A 64 -6.10 15.90 16.85
C THR A 64 -7.03 15.44 17.98
N ALA A 65 -7.15 14.13 18.22
CA ALA A 65 -7.72 13.64 19.47
C ALA A 65 -6.59 13.53 20.49
N GLY A 66 -6.55 14.45 21.46
CA GLY A 66 -5.65 14.32 22.60
C GLY A 66 -6.16 13.21 23.52
N TRP A 67 -5.33 12.21 23.80
CA TRP A 67 -5.55 11.32 24.92
C TRP A 67 -4.93 11.93 26.18
N ASP A 68 -5.50 11.65 27.35
CA ASP A 68 -5.13 12.20 28.67
C ASP A 68 -3.73 11.76 29.17
N THR A 69 -2.89 11.25 28.26
CA THR A 69 -1.53 10.77 28.50
C THR A 69 -0.45 11.73 28.00
N GLY A 70 -0.82 12.82 27.32
CA GLY A 70 0.13 13.78 26.73
C GLY A 70 0.81 13.29 25.44
N GLU A 71 0.45 12.11 24.93
CA GLU A 71 0.92 11.60 23.64
C GLU A 71 -0.11 11.89 22.54
N SER A 72 0.28 12.66 21.53
CA SER A 72 -0.52 12.85 20.32
C SER A 72 -0.28 11.70 19.35
N THR A 73 -1.03 10.61 19.48
CA THR A 73 -1.19 9.67 18.37
C THR A 73 -2.25 10.23 17.44
N LEU A 74 -1.84 10.60 16.22
CA LEU A 74 -2.78 10.97 15.18
C LEU A 74 -3.81 9.85 15.04
N THR A 75 -5.09 10.16 15.19
CA THR A 75 -6.21 9.33 14.75
C THR A 75 -6.19 9.29 13.22
N ASN A 76 -5.17 8.61 12.67
CA ASN A 76 -4.91 8.46 11.24
C ASN A 76 -5.90 7.48 10.58
N THR A 77 -6.69 6.76 11.37
CA THR A 77 -7.64 5.77 10.89
C THR A 77 -8.64 6.37 9.90
N ASP A 78 -9.21 7.54 10.19
CA ASP A 78 -10.22 8.15 9.31
C ASP A 78 -9.62 8.62 7.97
N VAL A 79 -8.38 9.10 8.01
CA VAL A 79 -7.64 9.51 6.81
C VAL A 79 -7.38 8.32 5.91
N PHE A 80 -6.90 7.22 6.48
CA PHE A 80 -6.63 6.01 5.70
C PHE A 80 -7.91 5.31 5.24
N ILE A 81 -8.99 5.28 6.04
CA ILE A 81 -10.29 4.72 5.60
C ILE A 81 -10.75 5.42 4.33
N ASN A 82 -10.79 6.75 4.33
CA ASN A 82 -11.25 7.52 3.20
C ASN A 82 -10.32 7.40 1.97
N VAL A 83 -9.00 7.32 2.16
CA VAL A 83 -8.08 7.02 1.02
C VAL A 83 -8.38 5.64 0.44
N TRP A 84 -8.62 4.63 1.28
CA TRP A 84 -9.01 3.30 0.82
C TRP A 84 -10.36 3.28 0.10
N GLU A 85 -11.33 4.10 0.52
CA GLU A 85 -12.58 4.30 -0.22
C GLU A 85 -12.33 4.88 -1.62
N LEU A 86 -11.42 5.85 -1.75
CA LEU A 86 -11.04 6.41 -3.06
C LEU A 86 -10.36 5.35 -3.94
N VAL A 87 -9.45 4.54 -3.37
CA VAL A 87 -8.84 3.40 -4.07
C VAL A 87 -9.91 2.40 -4.52
N HIS A 88 -10.88 2.11 -3.65
CA HIS A 88 -11.98 1.20 -3.93
C HIS A 88 -12.85 1.70 -5.09
N GLN A 89 -13.25 2.98 -5.04
CA GLN A 89 -14.06 3.64 -6.07
C GLN A 89 -13.36 3.68 -7.42
N LYS A 90 -12.05 3.95 -7.45
CA LYS A 90 -11.29 3.98 -8.70
C LYS A 90 -11.11 2.59 -9.31
N GLY A 91 -11.03 1.56 -8.48
CA GLY A 91 -11.07 0.16 -8.90
C GLY A 91 -9.85 -0.33 -9.69
N VAL A 92 -8.82 0.51 -9.91
CA VAL A 92 -7.61 0.16 -10.70
C VAL A 92 -6.95 -1.11 -10.17
N TYR A 93 -6.89 -1.24 -8.84
CA TYR A 93 -6.30 -2.38 -8.14
C TYR A 93 -6.86 -3.74 -8.56
N ARG A 94 -8.08 -3.80 -9.12
CA ARG A 94 -8.73 -5.04 -9.57
C ARG A 94 -8.05 -5.66 -10.80
N ASN A 95 -7.24 -4.87 -11.53
CA ASN A 95 -6.52 -5.32 -12.71
C ASN A 95 -5.09 -5.82 -12.39
N PHE A 96 -4.73 -5.87 -11.11
CA PHE A 96 -3.38 -6.23 -10.63
C PHE A 96 -3.47 -7.29 -9.53
N ASP A 97 -2.39 -8.05 -9.35
CA ASP A 97 -2.32 -9.14 -8.37
C ASP A 97 -2.20 -8.61 -6.94
N TRP A 98 -1.51 -7.47 -6.76
CA TRP A 98 -1.22 -6.88 -5.47
C TRP A 98 -1.50 -5.38 -5.42
N THR A 99 -2.04 -4.94 -4.28
CA THR A 99 -2.18 -3.53 -3.93
C THR A 99 -1.15 -3.17 -2.87
N VAL A 100 -0.34 -2.14 -3.12
CA VAL A 100 0.74 -1.72 -2.22
C VAL A 100 0.51 -0.28 -1.79
N LYS A 101 0.32 -0.05 -0.49
CA LYS A 101 0.39 1.30 0.10
C LYS A 101 1.85 1.60 0.43
N VAL A 102 2.36 2.74 -0.03
CA VAL A 102 3.69 3.24 0.34
C VAL A 102 3.52 4.63 0.93
N ASP A 103 4.23 4.93 2.02
CA ASP A 103 4.26 6.27 2.61
C ASP A 103 5.29 7.14 1.86
N ALA A 104 5.13 8.47 1.88
CA ALA A 104 5.95 9.39 1.07
C ALA A 104 7.44 9.39 1.42
N ASP A 105 7.75 9.08 2.68
CA ASP A 105 9.09 8.98 3.26
C ASP A 105 9.70 7.58 3.13
N ALA A 106 8.99 6.65 2.52
CA ALA A 106 9.47 5.30 2.22
C ALA A 106 9.84 5.15 0.73
N VAL A 107 10.91 4.40 0.48
CA VAL A 107 11.33 4.01 -0.87
C VAL A 107 10.97 2.55 -1.11
N LEU A 108 10.01 2.31 -1.99
CA LEU A 108 9.71 0.97 -2.50
C LEU A 108 10.70 0.60 -3.63
N VAL A 109 11.14 -0.65 -3.65
CA VAL A 109 11.86 -1.25 -4.78
C VAL A 109 10.98 -2.35 -5.39
N PRO A 110 10.15 -2.05 -6.41
CA PRO A 110 9.13 -2.97 -6.91
C PRO A 110 9.67 -4.34 -7.31
N ASP A 111 10.79 -4.40 -8.02
CA ASP A 111 11.37 -5.67 -8.49
C ASP A 111 11.80 -6.59 -7.33
N ARG A 112 12.27 -6.01 -6.22
CA ARG A 112 12.57 -6.79 -5.02
C ARG A 112 11.30 -7.34 -4.39
N LEU A 113 10.23 -6.55 -4.30
CA LEU A 113 8.94 -7.02 -3.80
C LEU A 113 8.36 -8.12 -4.69
N LYS A 114 8.40 -7.97 -6.02
CA LYS A 114 7.97 -9.00 -6.99
C LYS A 114 8.76 -10.30 -6.78
N SER A 115 10.07 -10.21 -6.62
CA SER A 115 10.94 -11.36 -6.34
C SER A 115 10.55 -12.06 -5.03
N HIS A 116 10.27 -11.30 -3.97
CA HIS A 116 9.81 -11.85 -2.69
C HIS A 116 8.44 -12.53 -2.80
N ILE A 117 7.46 -11.90 -3.47
CA ILE A 117 6.13 -12.48 -3.73
C ILE A 117 6.25 -13.82 -4.46
N ASN A 118 7.05 -13.88 -5.52
CA ASN A 118 7.26 -15.10 -6.29
C ASN A 118 7.87 -16.22 -5.43
N ALA A 119 8.84 -15.89 -4.58
CA ALA A 119 9.47 -16.84 -3.66
C ALA A 119 8.50 -17.36 -2.59
N LEU A 120 7.55 -16.54 -2.13
CA LEU A 120 6.54 -16.93 -1.16
C LEU A 120 5.50 -17.90 -1.73
N ARG A 121 5.38 -18.00 -3.06
CA ARG A 121 4.37 -18.84 -3.75
C ARG A 121 2.96 -18.72 -3.13
N PRO A 122 2.40 -17.50 -3.00
CA PRO A 122 1.10 -17.29 -2.38
C PRO A 122 -0.01 -17.92 -3.24
N PRO A 123 -1.09 -18.47 -2.63
CA PRO A 123 -2.20 -19.05 -3.38
C PRO A 123 -2.91 -18.02 -4.25
N ALA A 124 -3.26 -18.43 -5.47
CA ALA A 124 -4.17 -17.66 -6.30
C ALA A 124 -5.56 -17.54 -5.65
N TYR A 125 -6.25 -16.43 -5.90
CA TYR A 125 -7.65 -16.19 -5.50
C TYR A 125 -7.93 -16.17 -3.99
N ARG A 126 -6.90 -16.01 -3.15
CA ARG A 126 -7.06 -15.86 -1.70
C ARG A 126 -6.63 -14.47 -1.25
N ALA A 127 -7.54 -13.76 -0.59
CA ALA A 127 -7.21 -12.49 0.04
C ALA A 127 -6.22 -12.71 1.20
N ILE A 128 -5.04 -12.13 1.06
CA ILE A 128 -3.95 -12.18 2.06
C ILE A 128 -3.26 -10.82 2.10
N TYR A 129 -2.49 -10.58 3.15
CA TYR A 129 -1.52 -9.48 3.22
C TYR A 129 -0.17 -10.06 3.61
N LEU A 130 0.90 -9.37 3.25
CA LEU A 130 2.26 -9.71 3.68
C LEU A 130 2.54 -8.97 4.99
N LYS A 131 3.14 -9.68 5.95
CA LYS A 131 3.54 -9.17 7.26
C LYS A 131 5.05 -9.16 7.37
#